data_AF-A0A060WFY2-F1
#
_entry.id   AF-A0A060WFY2-F1
#
_cell.length_a   1.000
_cell.length_b   1.000
_cell.length_c   1.000
_cell.angle_alpha   90.00
_cell.angle_beta   90.00
_cell.angle_gamma   90.00
#
_symmetry.space_group_name_H-M   'P 1'
#
loop_
_entity.id
_entity.type
_entity.pdbx_description
1 polymer ?
#
loop_
_entity_poly.entity_id
_entity_poly.type
_entity_poly.pdbx_seq_one_letter_code
_entity_poly.pdbx_strand_id
1 'polypeptide(L)'
;MLHEVQRYMDLSPTSVPHKVIRDTEFYNYHIPEGTMVLPLLSSVLVDPKLFKNPDEFDPENFLDENGCFKKNGFFAFGVAVCLGEALARVDLFLFFTSLLQRFTFTGTKPFRGDQHRASVLQLWPHATFL
;
A
#
# COMPACT_ATOMS: atom_id res chain seq x y z
N MET A 1 4.48 7.17 -10.59
CA MET A 1 3.07 6.79 -10.91
C MET A 1 2.64 5.46 -10.30
N LEU A 2 3.17 4.30 -10.70
CA LEU A 2 2.68 2.99 -10.22
C LEU A 2 2.74 2.84 -8.68
N HIS A 3 3.81 3.31 -8.05
CA HIS A 3 3.94 3.32 -6.59
C HIS A 3 2.91 4.22 -5.89
N GLU A 4 2.56 5.34 -6.52
CA GLU A 4 1.53 6.24 -5.99
C GLU A 4 0.14 5.62 -6.11
N VAL A 5 -0.14 4.88 -7.20
CA VAL A 5 -1.37 4.10 -7.33
C VAL A 5 -1.48 3.08 -6.20
N GLN A 6 -0.42 2.34 -5.91
CA GLN A 6 -0.41 1.38 -4.80
C GLN A 6 -0.62 2.06 -3.44
N ARG A 7 0.02 3.22 -3.20
CA ARG A 7 -0.14 4.02 -1.97
C ARG A 7 -1.57 4.51 -1.79
N TYR A 8 -2.13 5.12 -2.83
CA TYR A 8 -3.42 5.80 -2.79
C TYR A 8 -4.60 4.82 -2.76
N MET A 9 -4.50 3.70 -3.50
CA MET A 9 -5.53 2.66 -3.48
C MET A 9 -5.62 1.93 -2.14
N ASP A 10 -4.54 1.88 -1.36
CA ASP A 10 -4.48 1.17 -0.08
C ASP A 10 -5.10 -0.23 -0.17
N LEU A 11 -4.56 -1.01 -1.12
CA LEU A 11 -5.10 -2.32 -1.52
C LEU A 11 -5.24 -3.28 -0.31
N SER A 12 -4.29 -3.20 0.62
CA SER A 12 -4.22 -4.03 1.80
C SER A 12 -3.93 -3.15 3.02
N PRO A 13 -4.98 -2.77 3.78
CA PRO A 13 -4.84 -1.83 4.89
C PRO A 13 -4.08 -2.42 6.08
N THR A 14 -4.05 -3.75 6.18
CA THR A 14 -3.36 -4.50 7.22
C THR A 14 -2.49 -5.60 6.60
N SER A 15 -1.35 -5.90 7.21
CA SER A 15 -0.58 -7.09 6.82
C SER A 15 -1.24 -8.38 7.32
N VAL A 16 -0.62 -9.52 7.04
CA VAL A 16 -1.03 -10.79 7.64
C VAL A 16 -0.99 -10.70 9.18
N PRO A 17 -1.93 -11.32 9.90
CA PRO A 17 -1.86 -11.40 11.35
C PRO A 17 -0.58 -12.11 11.82
N HIS A 18 0.07 -11.57 12.84
CA HIS A 18 1.24 -12.17 13.49
C HIS A 18 0.87 -12.67 14.88
N LYS A 19 1.57 -13.69 15.37
CA LYS A 19 1.48 -14.16 16.75
C LYS A 19 2.77 -13.84 17.49
N VAL A 20 2.67 -13.23 18.66
CA VAL A 20 3.80 -12.96 19.54
C VAL A 20 4.31 -14.28 20.10
N ILE A 21 5.59 -14.61 19.86
CA ILE A 21 6.19 -15.91 20.22
C ILE A 21 6.87 -15.91 21.60
N ARG A 22 6.96 -14.75 22.25
CA ARG A 22 7.50 -14.56 23.59
C ARG A 22 7.05 -13.21 24.13
N ASP A 23 6.92 -13.09 25.44
CA ASP A 23 6.66 -11.81 26.09
C ASP A 23 7.59 -10.71 25.55
N THR A 24 7.00 -9.61 25.11
CA THR A 24 7.70 -8.54 24.39
C THR A 24 7.28 -7.19 24.93
N GLU A 25 8.26 -6.35 25.28
CA GLU A 25 8.07 -4.94 25.60
C GLU A 25 8.14 -4.10 24.33
N PHE A 26 7.12 -3.30 24.04
CA PHE A 26 7.06 -2.42 22.87
C PHE A 26 6.46 -1.07 23.24
N TYR A 27 7.20 0.03 23.06
CA TYR A 27 6.78 1.38 23.45
C TYR A 27 6.22 1.48 24.89
N ASN A 28 6.87 0.80 25.84
CA ASN A 28 6.44 0.69 27.25
C ASN A 28 5.12 -0.08 27.46
N TYR A 29 4.72 -0.91 26.50
CA TYR A 29 3.63 -1.87 26.64
C TYR A 29 4.19 -3.29 26.70
N HIS A 30 3.76 -4.04 27.72
CA HIS A 30 3.98 -5.47 27.81
C HIS A 30 2.96 -6.21 26.94
N ILE A 31 3.46 -6.92 25.93
CA ILE A 31 2.66 -7.75 25.02
C ILE A 31 2.94 -9.22 25.33
N PRO A 32 1.99 -9.95 25.93
CA PRO A 32 2.18 -11.35 26.31
C PRO A 32 2.41 -12.28 25.11
N GLU A 33 3.14 -13.37 25.35
CA GLU A 33 3.22 -14.51 24.45
C GLU A 33 1.82 -14.99 24.06
N GLY A 34 1.67 -15.32 22.78
CA GLY A 34 0.42 -15.79 22.21
C GLY A 34 -0.54 -14.70 21.72
N THR A 35 -0.25 -13.43 22.00
CA THR A 35 -1.04 -12.30 21.51
C THR A 35 -1.02 -12.23 19.99
N MET A 36 -2.19 -12.09 19.37
CA MET A 36 -2.31 -11.80 17.94
C MET A 36 -2.12 -10.30 17.70
N VAL A 37 -1.26 -9.94 16.77
CA VAL A 37 -0.95 -8.57 16.39
C VAL A 37 -1.28 -8.39 14.91
N LEU A 38 -2.04 -7.35 14.59
CA LEU A 38 -2.40 -6.99 13.22
C LEU A 38 -1.76 -5.64 12.86
N PRO A 39 -0.68 -5.63 12.06
CA PRO A 39 -0.02 -4.39 11.65
C PRO A 39 -0.94 -3.54 10.75
N LEU A 40 -1.15 -2.28 11.13
CA LEU A 40 -1.96 -1.32 10.38
C LEU A 40 -1.09 -0.55 9.37
N LEU A 41 -1.04 -1.04 8.13
CA LEU A 41 -0.24 -0.46 7.05
C LEU A 41 -0.81 0.87 6.55
N SER A 42 -2.15 1.01 6.50
CA SER A 42 -2.83 2.24 6.06
C SER A 42 -2.33 3.49 6.79
N SER A 43 -2.03 3.37 8.08
CA SER A 43 -1.60 4.50 8.91
C SER A 43 -0.34 5.17 8.36
N VAL A 44 0.60 4.39 7.81
CA VAL A 44 1.86 4.88 7.26
C VAL A 44 1.65 5.45 5.85
N LEU A 45 0.68 4.92 5.08
CA LEU A 45 0.33 5.42 3.74
C LEU A 45 -0.24 6.83 3.73
N VAL A 46 -0.78 7.26 4.88
CA VAL A 46 -1.42 8.57 5.08
C VAL A 46 -0.63 9.50 5.97
N ASP A 47 0.57 9.10 6.40
CA ASP A 47 1.38 9.90 7.30
C ASP A 47 1.90 11.16 6.57
N PRO A 48 1.50 12.38 6.99
CA PRO A 48 1.97 13.63 6.38
C PRO A 48 3.48 13.87 6.58
N LYS A 49 4.13 13.13 7.49
CA LYS A 49 5.59 13.15 7.64
C LYS A 49 6.32 12.39 6.54
N LEU A 50 5.64 11.47 5.85
CA LEU A 50 6.22 10.62 4.82
C LEU A 50 5.79 11.03 3.40
N PHE A 51 4.58 11.55 3.25
CA PHE A 51 4.00 11.91 1.97
C PHE A 51 3.46 13.33 1.99
N LYS A 52 3.73 14.08 0.92
CA LYS A 52 3.11 15.39 0.67
C LYS A 52 1.67 15.15 0.23
N ASN A 53 0.73 15.92 0.79
CA ASN A 53 -0.71 15.82 0.53
C ASN A 53 -1.19 14.35 0.53
N PRO A 54 -1.10 13.63 1.66
CA PRO A 54 -1.33 12.18 1.70
C PRO A 54 -2.73 11.73 1.25
N ASP A 55 -3.70 12.63 1.30
CA ASP A 55 -5.09 12.40 0.87
C ASP A 55 -5.33 12.69 -0.62
N GLU A 56 -4.32 13.21 -1.32
CA GLU A 56 -4.36 13.46 -2.76
C GLU A 56 -3.50 12.43 -3.49
N PHE A 57 -3.84 12.18 -4.75
CA PHE A 57 -2.98 11.39 -5.64
C PHE A 57 -1.89 12.29 -6.22
N ASP A 58 -0.65 12.12 -5.77
CA ASP A 58 0.50 12.90 -6.20
C ASP A 58 1.69 11.99 -6.56
N PRO A 59 1.91 11.72 -7.87
CA PRO A 59 3.03 10.90 -8.33
C PRO A 59 4.42 11.41 -7.94
N GLU A 60 4.56 12.70 -7.62
CA GLU A 60 5.84 13.32 -7.24
C GLU A 60 6.33 12.85 -5.86
N ASN A 61 5.44 12.28 -5.03
CA ASN A 61 5.80 11.68 -3.74
C ASN A 61 6.92 10.62 -3.82
N PHE A 62 7.14 10.04 -5.01
CA PHE A 62 8.15 9.03 -5.29
C PHE A 62 9.29 9.52 -6.18
N LEU A 63 9.43 10.83 -6.34
CA LEU A 63 10.53 11.47 -7.06
C LEU A 63 11.40 12.27 -6.09
N ASP A 64 12.69 12.36 -6.38
CA ASP A 64 13.60 13.31 -5.74
C ASP A 64 13.59 14.67 -6.46
N GLU A 65 14.38 15.63 -5.96
CA GLU A 65 14.49 16.97 -6.52
C GLU A 65 14.99 17.00 -7.98
N ASN A 66 15.67 15.93 -8.42
CA ASN A 66 16.15 15.78 -9.80
C ASN A 66 15.15 15.02 -10.68
N GLY A 67 13.98 14.66 -10.14
CA GLY A 67 12.98 13.85 -10.84
C GLY A 67 13.35 12.37 -10.94
N CYS A 68 14.37 11.92 -10.22
CA CYS A 68 14.77 10.51 -10.17
C CYS A 68 13.89 9.74 -9.18
N PHE A 69 13.68 8.45 -9.46
CA PHE A 69 12.84 7.62 -8.61
C PHE A 69 13.45 7.45 -7.21
N LYS A 70 12.69 7.89 -6.20
CA LYS A 70 13.01 7.73 -4.79
C LYS A 70 12.14 6.62 -4.20
N LYS A 71 12.78 5.56 -3.72
CA LYS A 71 12.07 4.51 -2.98
C LYS A 71 11.76 5.00 -1.56
N ASN A 72 10.48 5.23 -1.27
CA ASN A 72 10.02 5.40 0.10
C ASN A 72 9.84 4.02 0.75
N GLY A 73 10.28 3.87 2.00
CA GLY A 73 10.39 2.59 2.70
C GLY A 73 9.08 1.85 3.01
N PHE A 74 7.96 2.21 2.40
CA PHE A 74 6.66 1.69 2.78
C PHE A 74 6.45 0.18 2.50
N PHE A 75 7.22 -0.41 1.58
CA PHE A 75 7.09 -1.84 1.29
C PHE A 75 7.73 -2.69 2.39
N ALA A 76 6.86 -3.21 3.27
CA ALA A 76 7.07 -4.24 4.29
C ALA A 76 8.48 -4.33 4.89
N PHE A 77 8.67 -3.75 6.07
CA PHE A 77 9.84 -4.01 6.90
C PHE A 77 9.64 -5.31 7.70
N GLY A 78 10.65 -6.19 7.74
CA GLY A 78 10.73 -7.33 8.66
C GLY A 78 10.72 -8.72 8.01
N VAL A 79 10.53 -9.76 8.82
CA VAL A 79 10.68 -11.19 8.44
C VAL A 79 9.53 -11.69 7.53
N ALA A 80 8.47 -10.90 7.36
CA ALA A 80 7.31 -11.22 6.52
C ALA A 80 7.17 -10.24 5.34
N VAL A 81 8.26 -9.95 4.64
CA VAL A 81 8.17 -9.32 3.32
C VAL A 81 7.42 -10.25 2.38
N CYS A 82 6.53 -9.69 1.55
CA CYS A 82 5.82 -10.47 0.54
C CYS A 82 6.82 -11.14 -0.41
N LEU A 83 6.86 -12.47 -0.41
CA LEU A 83 7.71 -13.25 -1.33
C LEU A 83 7.45 -12.90 -2.80
N GLY A 84 6.22 -12.47 -3.11
CA GLY A 84 5.81 -12.03 -4.44
C GLY A 84 6.16 -10.58 -4.77
N GLU A 85 6.77 -9.77 -3.88
CA GLU A 85 7.03 -8.35 -4.13
C GLU A 85 7.81 -8.11 -5.43
N ALA A 86 8.91 -8.84 -5.61
CA ALA A 86 9.79 -8.64 -6.76
C ALA A 86 9.07 -8.99 -8.07
N LEU A 87 8.34 -10.11 -8.07
CA LEU A 87 7.57 -10.57 -9.22
C LEU A 87 6.43 -9.58 -9.53
N ALA A 88 5.63 -9.23 -8.52
CA ALA A 88 4.51 -8.30 -8.68
C ALA A 88 4.96 -6.93 -9.21
N ARG A 89 6.14 -6.44 -8.80
CA ARG A 89 6.69 -5.18 -9.34
C ARG A 89 6.97 -5.27 -10.83
N VAL A 90 7.61 -6.35 -11.29
CA VAL A 90 7.93 -6.56 -12.70
C VAL A 90 6.66 -6.74 -13.50
N ASP A 91 5.75 -7.60 -13.05
CA ASP A 91 4.51 -7.90 -13.74
C ASP A 91 3.64 -6.65 -13.86
N LEU A 92 3.38 -5.94 -12.76
CA LEU A 92 2.58 -4.71 -12.78
C LEU A 92 3.19 -3.66 -13.70
N PHE A 93 4.51 -3.50 -13.69
CA PHE A 93 5.18 -2.57 -14.58
C PHE A 93 4.97 -2.96 -16.05
N LEU A 94 5.25 -4.22 -16.42
CA LEU A 94 5.11 -4.69 -17.80
C LEU A 94 3.67 -4.63 -18.29
N PHE A 95 2.70 -5.08 -17.49
CA PHE A 95 1.28 -4.98 -17.85
C PHE A 95 0.86 -3.53 -18.05
N PHE A 96 1.20 -2.66 -17.10
CA PHE A 96 0.82 -1.25 -17.16
C PHE A 96 1.45 -0.54 -18.36
N THR A 97 2.75 -0.67 -18.58
CA THR A 97 3.43 -0.02 -19.71
C THR A 97 2.95 -0.58 -21.04
N SER A 98 2.75 -1.90 -21.16
CA SER A 98 2.28 -2.51 -22.40
C SER A 98 0.89 -2.02 -22.80
N LEU A 99 0.00 -1.81 -21.81
CA LEU A 99 -1.33 -1.27 -22.05
C LEU A 99 -1.26 0.20 -22.48
N LEU A 100 -0.50 1.04 -21.77
CA LEU A 100 -0.38 2.46 -22.08
C LEU A 100 0.33 2.74 -23.41
N GLN A 101 1.23 1.86 -23.85
CA GLN A 101 1.91 2.00 -25.14
C GLN A 101 0.99 1.70 -26.33
N ARG A 102 -0.02 0.84 -26.15
CA ARG A 102 -0.87 0.36 -27.26
C ARG A 102 -2.27 0.98 -27.27
N PHE A 103 -2.72 1.47 -26.12
CA PHE A 103 -4.07 1.99 -25.94
C PHE A 103 -4.05 3.36 -25.26
N THR A 104 -4.95 4.24 -25.71
CA THR A 104 -5.27 5.48 -25.00
C THR A 104 -6.54 5.26 -24.19
N PHE A 105 -6.45 5.44 -22.87
CA PHE A 105 -7.59 5.28 -21.98
C PHE A 105 -8.33 6.62 -21.83
N THR A 106 -9.64 6.60 -22.03
CA THR A 106 -10.52 7.77 -21.79
C THR A 106 -11.66 7.35 -20.87
N GLY A 107 -11.91 8.14 -19.82
CA GLY A 107 -13.06 7.91 -18.95
C GLY A 107 -14.37 8.14 -19.69
N THR A 108 -15.30 7.19 -19.60
CA THR A 108 -16.66 7.33 -20.17
C THR A 108 -17.55 8.25 -19.35
N LYS A 109 -17.12 8.57 -18.12
CA LYS A 109 -17.75 9.52 -17.21
C LYS A 109 -16.72 10.56 -16.79
N PRO A 110 -17.12 11.84 -16.58
CA PRO A 110 -16.24 12.84 -16.03
C PRO A 110 -15.75 12.40 -14.65
N PHE A 111 -14.48 12.67 -14.35
CA PHE A 111 -13.89 12.41 -13.04
C PHE A 111 -14.70 13.16 -11.99
N ARG A 112 -15.33 12.41 -11.09
CA ARG A 112 -16.09 12.95 -9.97
C ARG A 112 -15.18 12.80 -8.75
N GLY A 113 -14.80 13.92 -8.14
CA GLY A 113 -13.79 13.98 -7.06
C GLY A 113 -14.23 13.38 -5.72
N ASP A 114 -15.32 12.64 -5.70
CA ASP A 114 -15.97 11.99 -4.56
C ASP A 114 -15.61 10.50 -4.44
N GLN A 115 -14.52 10.07 -5.09
CA GLN A 115 -13.97 8.73 -4.92
C GLN A 115 -13.26 8.63 -3.55
N HIS A 116 -14.04 8.39 -2.49
CA HIS A 116 -13.51 7.97 -1.20
C HIS A 116 -12.55 6.78 -1.37
N ARG A 117 -11.47 6.73 -0.58
CA ARG A 117 -10.52 5.60 -0.51
C ARG A 117 -11.30 4.32 -0.23
N ALA A 118 -11.61 3.57 -1.27
CA ALA A 118 -12.23 2.26 -1.14
C ALA A 118 -11.11 1.25 -1.02
N SER A 119 -10.85 0.76 0.20
CA SER A 119 -10.00 -0.41 0.36
C SER A 119 -10.63 -1.57 -0.41
N VAL A 120 -9.84 -2.37 -1.11
CA VAL A 120 -10.38 -3.53 -1.85
C VAL A 120 -11.06 -4.53 -0.92
N LEU A 121 -10.68 -4.58 0.37
CA LEU A 121 -11.40 -5.33 1.39
C LEU A 121 -12.85 -4.84 1.61
N GLN A 122 -13.11 -3.54 1.42
CA GLN A 122 -14.47 -2.98 1.49
C GLN A 122 -15.28 -3.27 0.22
N LEU A 123 -14.61 -3.55 -0.91
CA LEU A 123 -15.26 -3.85 -2.19
C LEU A 123 -15.63 -5.33 -2.33
N TRP A 124 -15.04 -6.23 -1.53
CA TRP A 124 -15.32 -7.68 -1.54
C TRP A 124 -15.84 -8.17 -0.16
N PRO A 125 -17.10 -7.88 0.21
CA PRO A 125 -17.70 -8.31 1.48
C PRO A 125 -18.04 -9.81 1.58
N HIS A 126 -17.55 -10.66 0.66
CA HIS A 126 -17.92 -12.10 0.61
C HIS A 126 -16.76 -13.09 0.68
N ALA A 127 -15.52 -12.65 0.94
CA ALA A 127 -14.46 -13.56 1.32
C ALA A 127 -14.45 -13.74 2.84
N THR A 128 -15.45 -14.45 3.37
CA THR A 128 -15.41 -14.98 4.72
C THR A 128 -14.24 -15.98 4.80
N PHE A 129 -13.27 -15.68 5.65
CA PHE A 129 -12.20 -16.59 6.02
C PHE A 129 -12.81 -17.93 6.51
N LEU A 130 -12.64 -18.97 5.71
CA LEU A 130 -12.63 -20.36 6.17
C LEU A 130 -11.18 -20.78 6.39
#